data_AF-A0A139N2Q7-F1
#
_entry.id   AF-A0A139N2Q7-F1
#
_cell.length_a   1.000
_cell.length_b   1.000
_cell.length_c   1.000
_cell.angle_alpha   90.00
_cell.angle_beta   90.00
_cell.angle_gamma   90.00
#
_symmetry.space_group_name_H-M   'P 1'
#
loop_
_entity.id
_entity.type
_entity.pdbx_description
1 polymer ?
#
loop_
_entity_poly.entity_id
_entity_poly.type
_entity_poly.pdbx_seq_one_letter_code
_entity_poly.pdbx_strand_id
1 'polypeptide(L)'
;MAGAISLTPEELRSQANVYTSAASSIEAEIQKVSSTNDTIASTWQGQAFNAYLEQFEQLRANVKQMEELLVSVNQQLVAYANTVEERDAADKASFGF
;
A
#
# COMPACT_ATOMS: atom_id res chain seq x y z
N MET A 1 18.05 22.07 1.94
CA MET A 1 17.29 22.11 0.68
C MET A 1 16.69 20.73 0.50
N ALA A 2 15.37 20.58 0.67
CA ALA A 2 14.69 19.31 0.45
C ALA A 2 15.11 18.81 -0.94
N GLY A 3 15.68 17.60 -1.00
CA GLY A 3 16.23 17.05 -2.23
C GLY A 3 15.20 17.19 -3.33
N ALA A 4 15.56 17.92 -4.39
CA ALA A 4 14.66 18.20 -5.49
C ALA A 4 14.19 16.87 -6.07
N ILE A 5 12.97 16.48 -5.71
CA ILE A 5 12.29 15.37 -6.38
C ILE A 5 12.09 15.87 -7.81
N SER A 6 12.77 15.22 -8.75
CA SER A 6 12.78 15.60 -10.17
C SER A 6 11.45 15.29 -10.90
N LEU A 7 10.40 14.93 -10.15
CA LEU A 7 9.12 14.46 -10.67
C LEU A 7 8.06 15.54 -10.50
N THR A 8 7.15 15.66 -11.47
CA THR A 8 6.00 16.56 -11.35
C THR A 8 4.97 16.05 -10.32
N PRO A 9 4.07 16.89 -9.80
CA PRO A 9 2.97 16.46 -8.94
C PRO A 9 2.14 15.32 -9.54
N GLU A 10 1.89 15.34 -10.85
CA GLU A 10 1.16 14.29 -11.57
C GLU A 10 1.94 12.97 -11.60
N GLU A 11 3.24 13.02 -11.86
CA GLU A 11 4.11 11.83 -11.83
C GLU A 11 4.16 11.22 -10.42
N LEU A 12 4.19 12.04 -9.39
CA LEU A 12 4.13 11.60 -7.99
C LEU A 12 2.80 10.92 -7.66
N ARG A 13 1.67 11.49 -8.08
CA ARG A 13 0.34 10.88 -7.90
C ARG A 13 0.24 9.55 -8.65
N SER A 14 0.78 9.49 -9.88
CA SER A 14 0.83 8.25 -10.68
C SER A 14 1.64 7.16 -9.99
N GLN A 15 2.84 7.48 -9.51
CA GLN A 15 3.68 6.53 -8.78
C GLN A 15 3.07 6.13 -7.43
N ALA A 16 2.41 7.05 -6.73
CA ALA A 16 1.69 6.77 -5.50
C ALA A 16 0.61 5.68 -5.71
N ASN A 17 -0.13 5.75 -6.83
CA ASN A 17 -1.18 4.76 -7.15
C ASN A 17 -0.66 3.32 -7.30
N VAL A 18 0.63 3.15 -7.65
CA VAL A 18 1.25 1.82 -7.72
C VAL A 18 1.26 1.16 -6.34
N TYR A 19 1.55 1.92 -5.28
CA TYR A 19 1.61 1.40 -3.91
C TYR A 19 0.24 0.90 -3.43
N THR A 20 -0.82 1.67 -3.64
CA THR A 20 -2.19 1.25 -3.27
C THR A 20 -2.67 0.06 -4.11
N SER A 21 -2.35 0.04 -5.41
CA SER A 21 -2.70 -1.09 -6.27
C SER A 21 -1.99 -2.38 -5.86
N ALA A 22 -0.71 -2.27 -5.47
CA ALA A 22 0.06 -3.40 -4.94
C ALA A 22 -0.52 -3.90 -3.61
N ALA A 23 -0.86 -2.99 -2.69
CA ALA A 23 -1.51 -3.36 -1.42
C ALA A 23 -2.83 -4.13 -1.64
N SER A 24 -3.71 -3.63 -2.50
CA SER A 24 -4.97 -4.33 -2.84
C SER A 24 -4.72 -5.70 -3.48
N SER A 25 -3.69 -5.84 -4.32
CA SER A 25 -3.37 -7.10 -4.98
C SER A 25 -2.83 -8.14 -3.98
N ILE A 26 -2.00 -7.71 -3.04
CA ILE A 26 -1.50 -8.56 -1.94
C ILE A 26 -2.67 -9.05 -1.09
N GLU A 27 -3.58 -8.15 -0.70
CA GLU A 27 -4.74 -8.49 0.10
C GLU A 27 -5.61 -9.54 -0.60
N ALA A 28 -5.86 -9.37 -1.90
CA ALA A 28 -6.66 -10.30 -2.70
C ALA A 28 -6.05 -11.70 -2.76
N GLU A 29 -4.73 -11.82 -2.96
CA GLU A 29 -4.06 -13.12 -3.00
C GLU A 29 -4.03 -13.78 -1.61
N ILE A 30 -3.85 -13.02 -0.54
CA ILE A 30 -3.93 -13.55 0.83
C ILE A 30 -5.35 -14.05 1.16
N GLN A 31 -6.40 -13.34 0.75
CA GLN A 31 -7.78 -13.79 0.91
C GLN A 31 -8.06 -15.10 0.16
N LYS A 32 -7.46 -15.26 -1.02
CA LYS A 32 -7.56 -16.48 -1.83
C LYS A 32 -6.89 -17.68 -1.15
N VAL A 33 -5.72 -17.48 -0.55
CA VAL A 33 -5.04 -18.50 0.27
C VAL A 33 -5.87 -18.82 1.51
N SER A 34 -6.39 -17.80 2.21
CA SER A 34 -7.27 -17.99 3.38
C SER A 34 -8.47 -18.88 3.04
N SER A 35 -9.16 -18.59 1.93
CA SER A 35 -10.33 -19.37 1.48
C SER A 35 -9.96 -20.83 1.15
N THR A 36 -8.77 -21.04 0.60
CA THR A 36 -8.23 -22.38 0.30
C THR A 36 -7.93 -23.13 1.60
N ASN A 37 -7.32 -22.45 2.56
CA ASN A 37 -7.02 -22.99 3.88
C ASN A 37 -8.29 -23.44 4.61
N ASP A 38 -9.37 -22.65 4.57
CA ASP A 38 -10.67 -23.01 5.16
C ASP A 38 -11.26 -24.27 4.52
N THR A 39 -11.14 -24.39 3.20
CA THR A 39 -11.59 -25.58 2.46
C THR A 39 -10.81 -26.82 2.89
N ILE A 40 -9.48 -26.73 3.01
CA ILE A 40 -8.63 -27.84 3.45
C ILE A 40 -8.89 -28.17 4.92
N ALA A 41 -9.07 -27.17 5.79
CA ALA A 41 -9.36 -27.37 7.22
C ALA A 41 -10.65 -28.17 7.45
N SER A 42 -11.64 -28.00 6.55
CA SER A 42 -12.90 -28.76 6.61
C SER A 42 -12.73 -30.26 6.32
N THR A 43 -11.68 -30.65 5.62
CA THR A 43 -11.43 -32.04 5.17
C THR A 43 -10.26 -32.70 5.89
N TRP A 44 -9.26 -31.92 6.34
CA TRP A 44 -8.06 -32.42 6.99
C TRP A 44 -7.87 -31.80 8.38
N GLN A 45 -8.38 -32.48 9.40
CA GLN A 45 -8.27 -32.09 10.82
C GLN A 45 -7.03 -32.69 11.50
N GLY A 46 -5.84 -32.50 10.91
CA GLY A 46 -4.58 -32.99 11.46
C GLY A 46 -3.87 -31.95 12.34
N GLN A 47 -3.21 -32.37 13.43
CA GLN A 47 -2.41 -31.48 14.29
C GLN A 47 -1.35 -30.67 13.52
N ALA A 48 -0.71 -31.26 12.52
CA ALA A 48 0.29 -30.58 11.69
C ALA A 48 -0.32 -29.43 10.85
N PHE A 49 -1.55 -29.61 10.34
CA PHE A 49 -2.23 -28.58 9.57
C PHE A 49 -2.69 -27.43 10.47
N ASN A 50 -3.15 -27.73 11.69
CA ASN A 50 -3.48 -26.69 12.68
C ASN A 50 -2.27 -25.82 13.00
N ALA A 51 -1.08 -26.41 13.22
CA ALA A 51 0.15 -25.65 13.46
C ALA A 51 0.57 -24.78 12.24
N TYR A 52 0.28 -25.23 11.02
CA TYR A 52 0.45 -24.42 9.82
C TYR A 52 -0.53 -23.23 9.80
N LEU A 53 -1.81 -23.43 10.14
CA LEU A 53 -2.81 -22.35 10.17
C LEU A 53 -2.45 -21.26 11.19
N GLU A 54 -1.94 -21.65 12.37
CA GLU A 54 -1.45 -20.70 13.37
C GLU A 54 -0.30 -19.84 12.83
N GLN A 55 0.67 -20.44 12.12
CA GLN A 55 1.76 -19.71 11.48
C GLN A 55 1.27 -18.81 10.35
N PHE A 56 0.29 -19.28 9.56
CA PHE A 56 -0.31 -18.49 8.49
C PHE A 56 -0.95 -17.21 9.03
N GLU A 57 -1.76 -17.31 10.10
CA GLU A 57 -2.39 -16.14 10.71
C GLU A 57 -1.37 -15.15 11.32
N GLN A 58 -0.28 -15.64 11.90
CA GLN A 58 0.81 -14.78 12.37
C GLN A 58 1.48 -14.02 11.22
N LEU A 59 1.80 -14.70 10.12
CA LEU A 59 2.41 -14.08 8.96
C LEU A 59 1.46 -13.12 8.25
N ARG A 60 0.17 -13.45 8.18
CA ARG A 60 -0.89 -12.58 7.65
C ARG A 60 -0.93 -11.23 8.36
N ALA A 61 -0.73 -11.20 9.68
CA ALA A 61 -0.65 -9.94 10.42
C ALA A 61 0.54 -9.06 9.99
N ASN A 62 1.67 -9.66 9.61
CA ASN A 62 2.83 -8.93 9.08
C ASN A 62 2.57 -8.42 7.66
N VAL A 63 1.87 -9.20 6.84
CA VAL A 63 1.45 -8.77 5.50
C VAL A 63 0.49 -7.58 5.58
N LYS A 64 -0.45 -7.59 6.53
CA LYS A 64 -1.33 -6.45 6.78
C LYS A 64 -0.56 -5.17 7.16
N GLN A 65 0.46 -5.29 8.01
CA GLN A 65 1.33 -4.15 8.33
C GLN A 65 2.08 -3.63 7.10
N MET A 66 2.48 -4.52 6.18
CA MET A 66 3.09 -4.12 4.92
C MET A 66 2.08 -3.38 4.02
N GLU A 67 0.84 -3.85 3.90
CA GLU A 67 -0.22 -3.16 3.16
C GLU A 67 -0.48 -1.75 3.73
N GLU A 68 -0.59 -1.61 5.05
CA GLU A 68 -0.74 -0.33 5.74
C GLU A 68 0.43 0.62 5.45
N LEU A 69 1.66 0.09 5.42
CA LEU A 69 2.85 0.86 5.05
C LEU A 69 2.76 1.36 3.60
N LEU A 70 2.36 0.51 2.64
CA LEU A 70 2.21 0.90 1.23
C LEU A 70 1.14 2.00 1.07
N VAL A 71 0.01 1.88 1.77
CA VAL A 71 -1.04 2.91 1.77
C VAL A 71 -0.53 4.22 2.38
N SER A 72 0.22 4.15 3.48
CA SER A 72 0.84 5.33 4.10
C SER A 72 1.83 6.02 3.14
N VAL A 73 2.63 5.26 2.38
CA VAL A 73 3.54 5.83 1.39
C VAL A 73 2.78 6.55 0.28
N ASN A 74 1.68 5.96 -0.23
CA ASN A 74 0.82 6.65 -1.19
C ASN A 74 0.32 8.00 -0.64
N GLN A 75 -0.23 8.00 0.58
CA GLN A 75 -0.76 9.22 1.20
C GLN A 75 0.30 10.31 1.33
N GLN A 76 1.52 9.94 1.74
CA GLN A 76 2.64 10.87 1.85
C GLN A 76 3.06 11.44 0.50
N LEU A 77 3.12 10.62 -0.55
CA LEU A 77 3.45 11.06 -1.91
C LEU A 77 2.38 12.00 -2.48
N VAL A 78 1.10 11.70 -2.27
CA VAL A 78 -0.01 12.55 -2.70
C VAL A 78 -0.01 13.88 -1.93
N ALA A 79 0.20 13.86 -0.61
CA ALA A 79 0.28 15.08 0.20
C ALA A 79 1.45 15.98 -0.24
N TYR A 80 2.61 15.36 -0.54
CA TYR A 80 3.74 16.08 -1.08
C TYR A 80 3.45 16.70 -2.46
N ALA A 81 2.83 15.94 -3.37
CA ALA A 81 2.41 16.45 -4.68
C ALA A 81 1.49 17.68 -4.57
N ASN A 82 0.49 17.63 -3.67
CA ASN A 82 -0.41 18.75 -3.42
C ASN A 82 0.35 19.98 -2.90
N THR A 83 1.29 19.78 -1.97
CA THR A 83 2.10 20.87 -1.41
C THR A 83 2.95 21.55 -2.49
N VAL A 84 3.52 20.78 -3.43
CA VAL A 84 4.29 21.31 -4.55
C VAL A 84 3.40 22.08 -5.52
N GLU A 85 2.23 21.53 -5.88
CA GLU A 85 1.27 22.17 -6.78
C GLU A 85 0.73 23.50 -6.22
N GLU A 86 0.39 23.53 -4.92
CA GLU A 86 -0.05 24.74 -4.23
C GLU A 86 1.02 25.83 -4.21
N ARG A 87 2.28 25.43 -3.94
CA ARG A 87 3.42 26.34 -3.95
C ARG A 87 3.65 26.92 -5.36
N ASP A 88 3.65 26.07 -6.38
CA ASP A 88 3.83 26.50 -7.77
C ASP A 88 2.71 27.46 -8.22
N ALA A 89 1.47 27.24 -7.77
CA ALA A 89 0.35 28.14 -8.04
C ALA A 89 0.51 29.49 -7.33
N ALA A 90 0.94 29.49 -6.07
CA ALA A 90 1.21 30.71 -5.31
C ALA A 90 2.36 31.53 -5.90
N ASP A 91 3.45 30.87 -6.29
CA ASP A 91 4.59 31.51 -6.93
C ASP A 91 4.16 32.16 -8.26
N LYS A 92 3.40 31.46 -9.11
CA LYS A 92 2.84 32.03 -10.35
C LYS A 92 1.94 33.24 -10.11
N ALA A 93 1.08 33.20 -9.09
CA ALA A 93 0.23 34.33 -8.73
C ALA A 93 1.05 35.55 -8.26
N SER A 94 2.16 35.33 -7.56
CA SER A 94 3.04 36.41 -7.10
C SER A 94 3.84 37.11 -8.22
N PHE A 95 4.06 36.41 -9.34
CA PHE A 95 4.78 36.95 -10.51
C PHE A 95 3.85 37.52 -11.61
N GLY A 96 2.53 37.39 -11.48
CA GLY A 96 1.55 38.05 -12.35
C GLY A 96 1.29 39.48 -11.89
N PHE A 97 1.47 40.47 -12.78
CA PHE A 97 0.99 41.85 -12.61
C PHE A 97 -0.53 41.92 -12.51
#